data_AF-A0A1G8IIJ8-F1
#
_entry.id   AF-A0A1G8IIJ8-F1
#
_cell.length_a   1.000
_cell.length_b   1.000
_cell.length_c   1.000
_cell.angle_alpha   90.00
_cell.angle_beta   90.00
_cell.angle_gamma   90.00
#
_symmetry.space_group_name_H-M   'P 1'
#
loop_
_entity.id
_entity.type
_entity.pdbx_description
1 polymer ?
#
loop_
_entity_poly.entity_id
_entity_poly.type
_entity_poly.pdbx_seq_one_letter_code
_entity_poly.pdbx_strand_id
1 'polypeptide(L)' 'MELRRQVLLQELQKQSFYVAHDGRLLRELSLEELETERVRLPEIMEAKA' A
#
# COMPACT_ATOMS: atom_id res chain seq x y z
N MET A 1 3.64 -19.15 2.98
CA MET A 1 3.54 -18.38 1.74
C MET A 1 3.01 -16.99 2.07
N GLU A 2 3.83 -16.08 2.61
CA GLU A 2 3.38 -14.70 2.91
C GLU A 2 4.50 -13.64 2.88
N LEU A 3 5.73 -14.00 2.50
CA LEU A 3 6.88 -13.08 2.52
C LEU A 3 6.64 -11.86 1.62
N ARG A 4 6.09 -12.07 0.43
CA ARG A 4 5.82 -11.00 -0.54
C ARG A 4 4.84 -9.95 0.00
N ARG A 5 3.81 -10.40 0.74
CA ARG A 5 2.82 -9.53 1.37
C ARG A 5 3.47 -8.65 2.44
N GLN A 6 4.33 -9.23 3.26
CA GLN A 6 5.06 -8.48 4.30
C GLN A 6 6.02 -7.45 3.71
N VAL A 7 6.70 -7.78 2.61
CA VAL A 7 7.59 -6.85 1.91
C VAL A 7 6.80 -5.64 1.39
N LEU A 8 5.68 -5.86 0.72
CA LEU A 8 4.83 -4.78 0.20
C LEU A 8 4.29 -3.87 1.31
N LEU A 9 3.87 -4.46 2.43
CA LEU A 9 3.45 -3.68 3.60
C LEU A 9 4.56 -2.78 4.12
N GLN A 10 5.79 -3.31 4.23
CA GLN A 10 6.92 -2.51 4.69
C GLN A 10 7.31 -1.42 3.70
N GLU A 11 7.26 -1.67 2.40
CA GLU A 11 7.53 -0.66 1.37
C GLU A 11 6.56 0.52 1.47
N LEU A 12 5.25 0.22 1.54
CA LEU A 12 4.20 1.23 1.70
C LEU A 12 4.35 2.02 3.01
N GLN A 13 4.62 1.33 4.12
CA GLN A 13 4.83 1.96 5.43
C GLN A 13 6.07 2.86 5.46
N LYS A 14 7.17 2.47 4.78
CA LYS A 14 8.35 3.33 4.63
C LYS A 14 8.06 4.62 3.88
N GLN A 15 7.09 4.59 2.97
CA GLN A 15 6.58 5.76 2.26
C GLN A 15 5.50 6.52 3.05
N SER A 16 5.32 6.18 4.34
CA SER A 16 4.32 6.76 5.23
C SER A 16 2.86 6.46 4.85
N PHE A 17 2.61 5.41 4.06
CA PHE A 17 1.27 4.90 3.80
C PHE A 17 0.86 3.84 4.81
N TYR A 18 -0.32 4.02 5.41
CA TYR A 18 -0.87 3.11 6.42
C TYR A 18 -2.31 2.69 6.13
N VAL A 19 -2.99 3.47 5.29
CA VAL A 19 -4.40 3.33 4.94
C VAL A 19 -4.51 3.26 3.43
N ALA A 20 -5.32 2.34 2.95
CA ALA A 20 -5.62 2.16 1.53
C ALA A 20 -6.56 3.26 1.03
N HIS A 21 -6.72 3.37 -0.29
CA HIS A 21 -7.65 4.30 -0.92
C HIS A 21 -9.10 4.14 -0.42
N ASP A 22 -9.53 2.92 -0.07
CA ASP A 22 -10.89 2.64 0.41
C ASP A 22 -11.09 2.85 1.93
N GLY A 23 -10.05 3.32 2.64
CA GLY A 23 -10.08 3.60 4.07
C GLY A 23 -9.75 2.42 4.98
N ARG A 24 -9.50 1.22 4.44
CA ARG A 24 -9.03 0.07 5.25
C ARG A 24 -7.55 0.18 5.59
N LEU A 25 -7.11 -0.48 6.67
CA LEU A 25 -5.68 -0.54 6.98
C LEU A 25 -4.98 -1.45 5.96
N LEU A 26 -3.77 -1.09 5.54
CA LEU A 26 -3.01 -1.91 4.58
C LEU A 26 -2.83 -3.36 5.06
N ARG A 27 -2.72 -3.58 6.37
CA ARG A 27 -2.60 -4.92 6.98
C ARG A 27 -3.84 -5.80 6.82
N GLU A 28 -4.97 -5.23 6.43
CA GLU A 28 -6.24 -5.94 6.20
C GLU A 28 -6.40 -6.31 4.72
N LEU A 29 -5.53 -5.79 3.86
CA LEU A 29 -5.53 -6.08 2.44
C LEU A 29 -4.87 -7.43 2.12
N SER A 30 -5.40 -8.05 1.07
CA SER A 30 -4.79 -9.17 0.36
C SER A 30 -3.54 -8.73 -0.41
N LEU A 31 -2.80 -9.71 -0.94
CA LEU A 31 -1.60 -9.44 -1.73
C LEU A 31 -1.91 -8.61 -2.99
N GLU A 32 -2.96 -8.97 -3.73
CA GLU A 32 -3.36 -8.30 -4.98
C GLU A 32 -3.80 -6.85 -4.72
N GLU A 33 -4.53 -6.62 -3.63
CA GLU A 33 -4.93 -5.27 -3.21
C GLU A 33 -3.70 -4.43 -2.83
N LEU A 34 -2.73 -4.99 -2.11
CA LEU A 34 -1.47 -4.29 -1.77
C LEU A 34 -0.64 -3.96 -3.02
N GLU A 35 -0.57 -4.85 -4.00
CA GLU A 35 0.12 -4.58 -5.27
C GLU A 35 -0.54 -3.43 -6.05
N THR A 36 -1.87 -3.33 -5.99
CA THR A 36 -2.63 -2.23 -6.60
C THR A 36 -2.38 -0.90 -5.88
N GLU A 37 -2.47 -0.91 -4.55
CA GLU A 37 -2.27 0.30 -3.73
C GLU A 37 -0.82 0.81 -3.81
N ARG A 38 0.16 -0.06 -4.00
CA ARG A 38 1.56 0.32 -4.23
C ARG A 38 1.74 1.24 -5.44
N VAL A 39 0.94 1.09 -6.48
CA VAL A 39 1.01 1.95 -7.67
C VAL A 39 0.17 3.21 -7.48
N ARG A 40 -1.04 3.07 -6.92
CA ARG A 40 -1.98 4.19 -6.75
C ARG A 40 -1.55 5.23 -5.71
N LEU A 41 -1.10 4.79 -4.54
CA LEU A 41 -0.82 5.68 -3.42
C LEU A 41 0.29 6.71 -3.74
N PRO A 42 1.41 6.33 -4.39
CA PRO A 42 2.40 7.29 -4.86
C PRO A 42 1.85 8.26 -5.92
N GLU A 43 1.10 7.78 -6.92
CA GLU A 43 0.54 8.64 -7.98
C GLU A 43 -0.39 9.72 -7.41
N ILE A 44 -1.21 9.38 -6.41
CA ILE A 44 -2.14 10.33 -5.75
C ILE A 44 -1.36 11.37 -4.93
N MET A 45 -0.24 10.98 -4.31
CA MET A 45 0.60 11.92 -3.56
C MET A 45 1.41 12.84 -4.48
N GLU A 46 1.99 12.30 -5.56
CA GLU A 46 2.71 13.11 -6.55
C GLU A 46 1.78 14.07 -7.30
N ALA A 47 0.55 13.66 -7.58
CA ALA A 47 -0.46 14.54 -8.20
C ALA A 47 -0.92 15.70 -7.31
N LYS A 48 -0.61 15.68 -6.00
CA LYS A 48 -0.92 16.74 -5.05
C LYS A 48 0.27 17.65 -4.70
N ALA A 49 1.47 17.34 -5.19
CA ALA A 49 2.67 18.16 -5.03
C ALA A 49 2.78 19.20 -6.16
#